data_AF-A0A7C1HU21-F1
#
_entry.id   AF-A0A7C1HU21-F1
#
_cell.length_a   1.000
_cell.length_b   1.000
_cell.length_c   1.000
_cell.angle_alpha   90.00
_cell.angle_beta   90.00
_cell.angle_gamma   90.00
#
_symmetry.space_group_name_H-M   'P 1'
#
loop_
_entity.id
_entity.type
_entity.pdbx_description
1 polymer ?
#
loop_
_entity_poly.entity_id
_entity_poly.type
_entity_poly.pdbx_seq_one_letter_code
_entity_poly.pdbx_strand_id
1 'polypeptide(L)'
;MIRFRYNRGTCPPCRAGFFVFIALLSGLISCDSAKQQGGVAGRILPNITGGAGEVLVVMDNFNWENSSGELMKDILMEEYPGLPQSEPLFDVIHITAASFDNVYQYHRSIVLV
;
A
#
# COMPACT_ATOMS: atom_id res chain seq x y z
N MET A 1 88.57 -7.06 -3.04
CA MET A 1 88.44 -8.19 -4.00
C MET A 1 87.18 -8.97 -3.65
N ILE A 2 86.03 -8.55 -4.21
CA ILE A 2 84.76 -9.28 -4.11
C ILE A 2 84.31 -9.48 -5.55
N ARG A 3 84.11 -10.75 -5.93
CA ARG A 3 83.61 -11.15 -7.23
C ARG A 3 82.41 -12.04 -6.94
N PHE A 4 81.26 -11.77 -7.55
CA PHE A 4 80.62 -12.66 -8.53
C PHE A 4 79.18 -12.20 -8.86
N ARG A 5 78.97 -12.01 -10.18
CA ARG A 5 77.75 -12.25 -10.99
C ARG A 5 76.59 -11.25 -10.92
N TYR A 6 76.66 -10.34 -11.88
CA TYR A 6 75.55 -9.89 -12.73
C TYR A 6 74.66 -11.06 -13.20
N ASN A 7 73.34 -10.94 -13.10
CA ASN A 7 72.41 -11.73 -13.92
C ASN A 7 71.33 -10.83 -14.52
N ARG A 8 71.22 -10.90 -15.85
CA ARG A 8 70.20 -10.27 -16.70
C ARG A 8 68.88 -11.05 -16.58
N GLY A 9 67.77 -10.39 -16.92
CA GLY A 9 66.67 -11.08 -17.60
C GLY A 9 65.28 -10.80 -17.07
N THR A 10 64.61 -9.84 -17.73
CA THR A 10 63.24 -9.95 -18.28
C THR A 10 62.04 -10.33 -17.38
N CYS A 11 61.08 -9.41 -17.39
CA CYS A 11 59.68 -9.47 -16.95
C CYS A 11 58.84 -10.58 -17.62
N PRO A 12 57.81 -11.16 -16.96
CA PRO A 12 56.68 -11.73 -17.66
C PRO A 12 55.41 -10.87 -17.47
N PRO A 13 54.79 -10.37 -18.56
CA PRO A 13 53.44 -9.81 -18.55
C PRO A 13 52.42 -10.95 -18.67
N CYS A 14 52.38 -11.87 -17.70
CA CYS A 14 51.49 -13.06 -17.78
C CYS A 14 50.53 -13.23 -16.60
N ARG A 15 50.62 -12.39 -15.56
CA ARG A 15 49.77 -12.50 -14.37
C ARG A 15 48.55 -11.56 -14.39
N ALA A 16 48.57 -10.51 -15.21
CA ALA A 16 47.49 -9.52 -15.29
C ALA A 16 46.23 -10.04 -16.01
N GLY A 17 46.39 -10.90 -17.03
CA GLY A 17 45.26 -11.41 -17.82
C GLY A 17 44.28 -12.27 -17.01
N PHE A 18 44.78 -13.08 -16.07
CA PHE A 18 43.95 -13.92 -15.21
C PHE A 18 43.08 -13.09 -14.25
N PHE A 19 43.66 -12.05 -13.64
CA PHE A 19 42.92 -11.14 -12.76
C PHE A 19 41.89 -10.28 -13.53
N VAL A 20 42.20 -9.89 -14.77
CA VAL A 20 41.26 -9.18 -15.64
C VAL A 20 40.09 -10.07 -16.04
N PHE A 21 40.33 -11.34 -16.36
CA PHE A 21 39.25 -12.28 -16.71
C PHE A 21 38.31 -12.57 -15.53
N ILE A 22 38.85 -12.72 -14.31
CA ILE A 22 38.03 -12.89 -13.09
C ILE A 22 37.21 -11.63 -12.78
N ALA A 23 37.81 -10.43 -12.92
CA ALA A 23 37.11 -9.17 -12.72
C ALA A 23 35.97 -8.96 -13.74
N LEU A 24 36.19 -9.37 -14.99
CA LEU A 24 35.18 -9.29 -16.06
C LEU A 24 34.02 -10.27 -15.81
N LEU A 25 34.31 -11.48 -15.32
CA LEU A 25 33.30 -12.48 -14.96
C LEU A 25 32.47 -12.08 -13.73
N SER A 26 33.06 -11.38 -12.75
CA SER A 26 32.30 -10.88 -11.57
C SER A 26 31.32 -9.74 -11.88
N GLY A 27 31.51 -9.02 -13.00
CA GLY A 27 30.61 -7.95 -13.42
C GLY A 27 29.29 -8.45 -14.02
N LEU A 28 29.25 -9.69 -14.51
CA LEU A 28 28.06 -10.27 -15.17
C LEU A 28 27.08 -10.94 -14.20
N ILE A 29 27.46 -11.11 -12.92
CA ILE A 29 26.62 -11.73 -11.89
C ILE A 29 25.96 -10.69 -10.98
N SER A 30 26.22 -9.39 -11.19
CA SER A 30 25.55 -8.32 -10.46
C SER A 30 24.17 -8.01 -11.05
N CYS A 31 23.30 -9.02 -11.04
CA CYS A 31 21.86 -8.79 -10.96
C CYS A 31 21.54 -8.68 -9.46
N ASP A 32 21.42 -7.46 -8.95
CA ASP A 32 20.52 -7.25 -7.83
C ASP A 32 19.15 -7.61 -8.36
N SER A 33 18.70 -8.85 -8.10
CA SER A 33 17.28 -9.10 -8.01
C SER A 33 16.84 -8.27 -6.82
N ALA A 34 16.62 -6.98 -7.08
CA ALA A 34 15.79 -6.14 -6.26
C ALA A 34 14.48 -6.89 -6.18
N LYS A 35 14.35 -7.76 -5.18
CA LYS A 35 13.07 -8.02 -4.56
C LYS A 35 12.59 -6.62 -4.25
N GLN A 36 11.66 -6.15 -5.08
CA GLN A 36 10.95 -4.89 -4.92
C GLN A 36 10.24 -4.95 -3.58
N GLN A 37 11.00 -4.73 -2.51
CA GLN A 37 10.53 -4.57 -1.16
C GLN A 37 10.36 -3.06 -1.01
N GLY A 38 9.14 -2.59 -1.29
CA GLY A 38 8.61 -1.42 -0.59
C GLY A 38 8.80 -0.04 -1.24
N GLY A 39 8.85 0.06 -2.58
CA GLY A 39 8.50 1.31 -3.26
C GLY A 39 6.99 1.37 -3.53
N VAL A 40 6.41 2.57 -3.65
CA VAL A 40 4.97 2.87 -3.87
C VAL A 40 4.29 2.01 -4.97
N ALA A 41 5.07 1.40 -5.87
CA ALA A 41 4.60 0.48 -6.91
C ALA A 41 4.17 -0.92 -6.45
N GLY A 42 4.51 -1.36 -5.23
CA GLY A 42 4.26 -2.73 -4.74
C GLY A 42 3.14 -2.88 -3.70
N ARG A 43 2.58 -1.77 -3.20
CA ARG A 43 1.43 -1.80 -2.29
C ARG A 43 0.18 -1.65 -3.13
N ILE A 44 -0.47 -2.77 -3.47
CA ILE A 44 -1.83 -2.73 -4.01
C ILE A 44 -2.67 -2.01 -2.97
N LEU A 45 -3.06 -0.77 -3.28
CA LEU A 45 -4.00 -0.04 -2.44
C LEU A 45 -5.32 -0.80 -2.49
N PRO A 46 -5.93 -1.06 -1.33
CA PRO A 46 -7.22 -1.72 -1.27
C PRO A 46 -8.23 -0.90 -2.06
N ASN A 47 -9.07 -1.60 -2.81
CA ASN A 47 -10.12 -0.95 -3.59
C ASN A 47 -11.11 -0.26 -2.63
N ILE A 48 -11.53 0.94 -3.02
CA ILE A 48 -12.54 1.70 -2.29
C ILE A 48 -13.89 0.98 -2.35
N THR A 49 -14.56 0.86 -1.20
CA THR A 49 -15.87 0.19 -1.06
C THR A 49 -16.98 1.24 -0.85
N GLY A 50 -18.24 0.83 -0.99
CA GLY A 50 -19.41 1.72 -0.87
C GLY A 50 -19.85 2.36 -2.19
N GLY A 51 -21.16 2.41 -2.40
CA GLY A 51 -21.83 3.10 -3.50
C GLY A 51 -21.73 4.62 -3.40
N ALA A 52 -22.08 5.32 -4.48
CA ALA A 52 -22.31 6.77 -4.39
C ALA A 52 -23.63 7.02 -3.65
N GLY A 53 -23.65 7.99 -2.74
CA GLY A 53 -24.83 8.28 -1.92
C GLY A 53 -25.05 7.31 -0.76
N GLU A 54 -24.08 6.46 -0.43
CA GLU A 54 -24.15 5.54 0.72
C GLU A 54 -23.33 6.07 1.89
N VAL A 55 -23.86 5.99 3.11
CA VAL A 55 -23.21 6.43 4.36
C VAL A 55 -23.21 5.28 5.36
N LEU A 56 -22.03 4.90 5.82
CA LEU A 56 -21.84 3.90 6.85
C LEU A 56 -21.82 4.55 8.24
N VAL A 57 -22.82 4.27 9.07
CA VAL A 57 -22.91 4.75 10.46
C VAL A 57 -22.44 3.65 11.40
N VAL A 58 -21.36 3.94 12.14
CA VAL A 58 -20.81 3.06 13.17
C VAL A 58 -21.34 3.52 14.52
N MET A 59 -22.28 2.75 15.08
CA MET A 59 -22.96 3.09 16.33
C MET A 59 -23.42 1.82 17.06
N ASP A 60 -23.46 1.83 18.39
CA ASP A 60 -24.05 0.73 19.16
C ASP A 60 -25.55 0.54 18.84
N ASN A 61 -26.02 -0.72 18.82
CA ASN A 61 -27.42 -1.06 18.56
C ASN A 61 -28.38 -0.31 19.49
N PHE A 62 -28.00 -0.18 20.77
CA PHE A 62 -28.80 0.57 21.73
C PHE A 62 -29.01 2.01 21.28
N ASN A 63 -27.96 2.73 20.86
CA ASN A 63 -28.11 4.12 20.44
C ASN A 63 -28.81 4.26 19.08
N TRP A 64 -28.66 3.27 18.20
CA TRP A 64 -29.29 3.24 16.88
C TRP A 64 -30.82 3.08 16.91
N GLU A 65 -31.32 2.34 17.91
CA GLU A 65 -32.75 2.13 18.15
C GLU A 65 -33.40 3.24 19.01
N ASN A 66 -32.57 4.09 19.62
CA ASN A 66 -33.03 5.20 20.45
C ASN A 66 -33.06 6.53 19.68
N SER A 67 -33.43 7.60 20.40
CA SER A 67 -33.51 8.98 19.87
C SER A 67 -32.30 9.43 19.06
N SER A 68 -31.07 9.06 19.44
CA SER A 68 -29.86 9.42 18.69
C SER A 68 -29.85 8.83 17.28
N GLY A 69 -30.22 7.56 17.14
CA GLY A 69 -30.31 6.90 15.84
C GLY A 69 -31.47 7.39 14.99
N GLU A 70 -32.61 7.71 15.61
CA GLU A 70 -33.75 8.34 14.92
C GLU A 70 -33.38 9.70 14.33
N LEU A 71 -32.71 10.56 15.11
CA LEU A 71 -32.21 11.84 14.63
C LEU A 71 -31.20 11.69 13.49
N MET A 72 -30.33 10.67 13.58
CA MET A 72 -29.37 10.38 12.52
C MET A 72 -30.07 10.01 11.21
N LYS A 73 -31.12 9.17 11.29
CA LYS A 73 -31.93 8.77 10.14
C LYS A 73 -32.69 9.96 9.56
N ASP A 74 -33.29 10.78 10.40
CA ASP A 74 -34.06 11.96 9.97
C ASP A 74 -33.19 12.94 9.14
N ILE A 75 -31.96 13.17 9.58
CA ILE A 75 -31.02 14.07 8.89
C ILE A 75 -30.43 13.42 7.63
N LEU A 76 -30.01 12.15 7.70
CA LEU A 76 -29.31 11.51 6.58
C LEU A 76 -30.25 10.99 5.49
N MET A 77 -31.46 10.59 5.86
CA MET A 77 -32.47 10.05 4.96
C MET A 77 -33.55 11.09 4.62
N GLU A 78 -33.30 12.38 4.86
CA GLU A 78 -34.19 13.45 4.44
C GLU A 78 -34.48 13.33 2.94
N GLU A 79 -35.73 13.59 2.53
CA GLU A 79 -36.10 13.54 1.12
C GLU A 79 -35.54 14.73 0.35
N TYR A 80 -35.10 14.49 -0.88
CA TYR A 80 -34.63 15.59 -1.73
C TYR A 80 -35.81 16.49 -2.15
N PRO A 81 -35.81 17.78 -1.79
CA PRO A 81 -36.97 18.64 -2.01
C PRO A 81 -37.19 18.92 -3.50
N GLY A 82 -38.44 18.86 -3.93
CA GLY A 82 -38.85 19.24 -5.29
C GLY A 82 -38.81 18.12 -6.34
N LEU A 83 -38.43 16.90 -5.95
CA LEU A 83 -38.61 15.71 -6.79
C LEU A 83 -39.97 15.06 -6.51
N PRO A 84 -40.72 14.63 -7.54
CA PRO A 84 -41.96 13.87 -7.36
C PRO A 84 -41.71 12.41 -6.95
N GLN A 85 -40.47 11.94 -7.07
CA GLN A 85 -40.06 10.61 -6.61
C GLN A 85 -39.39 10.76 -5.23
N SER A 86 -39.86 9.98 -4.26
CA SER A 86 -39.23 9.91 -2.93
C SER A 86 -37.84 9.28 -3.05
N GLU A 87 -36.82 10.14 -3.04
CA GLU A 87 -35.41 9.76 -3.02
C GLU A 87 -34.77 10.36 -1.75
N PRO A 88 -34.24 9.52 -0.83
CA PRO A 88 -33.50 10.01 0.33
C PRO A 88 -32.15 10.60 -0.10
N LEU A 89 -31.63 11.56 0.67
CA LEU A 89 -30.31 12.16 0.44
C LEU A 89 -29.19 11.13 0.44
N PHE A 90 -29.23 10.17 1.37
CA PHE A 90 -28.27 9.08 1.49
C PHE A 90 -28.94 7.75 1.83
N ASP A 91 -28.35 6.65 1.37
CA ASP A 91 -28.63 5.30 1.85
C ASP A 91 -27.77 5.00 3.07
N VAL A 92 -28.40 4.72 4.21
CA VAL A 92 -27.70 4.60 5.49
C VAL A 92 -27.54 3.13 5.85
N ILE A 93 -26.29 2.69 5.97
CA ILE A 93 -25.94 1.36 6.46
C ILE A 93 -25.45 1.48 7.90
N HIS A 94 -26.07 0.71 8.79
CA HIS A 94 -25.69 0.67 10.19
C HIS A 94 -24.82 -0.55 10.50
N ILE A 95 -23.74 -0.32 11.24
CA ILE A 95 -22.90 -1.37 11.80
C ILE A 95 -22.56 -1.05 13.26
N THR A 96 -22.36 -2.10 14.05
CA THR A 96 -21.86 -1.94 15.43
C THR A 96 -20.36 -1.68 15.44
N ALA A 97 -19.87 -0.99 16.48
CA ALA A 97 -18.45 -0.78 16.67
C ALA A 97 -17.65 -2.10 16.75
N ALA A 98 -18.27 -3.16 17.28
CA ALA A 98 -17.65 -4.49 17.35
C ALA A 98 -17.47 -5.16 15.98
N SER A 99 -18.32 -4.82 15.00
CA SER A 99 -18.25 -5.33 13.62
C SER A 99 -17.47 -4.43 12.66
N PHE A 100 -16.85 -3.36 13.16
CA PHE A 100 -16.10 -2.42 12.34
C PHE A 100 -14.71 -2.98 11.99
N ASP A 101 -14.68 -3.82 10.95
CA ASP A 101 -13.48 -4.49 10.45
C ASP A 101 -12.84 -3.77 9.25
N ASN A 102 -11.68 -4.29 8.81
CA ASN A 102 -10.88 -3.75 7.69
C ASN A 102 -11.66 -3.57 6.38
N VAL A 103 -12.77 -4.30 6.16
CA VAL A 103 -13.59 -4.15 4.93
C VAL A 103 -14.34 -2.82 4.94
N TYR A 104 -14.84 -2.41 6.10
CA TYR A 104 -15.61 -1.18 6.28
C TYR A 104 -14.72 0.07 6.35
N GLN A 105 -13.45 -0.10 6.71
CA GLN A 105 -12.47 0.99 6.73
C GLN A 105 -12.20 1.59 5.34
N TYR A 106 -12.47 0.85 4.26
CA TYR A 106 -12.30 1.33 2.88
C TYR A 106 -13.57 1.96 2.29
N HIS A 107 -14.61 2.14 3.11
CA HIS A 107 -15.85 2.79 2.67
C HIS A 107 -15.62 4.30 2.49
N ARG A 108 -16.29 4.91 1.51
CA ARG A 108 -16.03 6.33 1.14
C ARG A 108 -16.58 7.33 2.15
N SER A 109 -17.65 6.94 2.85
CA SER A 109 -18.39 7.82 3.76
C SER A 109 -18.70 7.07 5.03
N ILE A 110 -18.02 7.44 6.12
CA ILE A 110 -18.13 6.78 7.43
C ILE A 110 -18.41 7.85 8.47
N VAL A 111 -19.43 7.61 9.30
CA VAL A 111 -19.72 8.40 10.50
C VAL A 111 -19.53 7.52 11.72
N LEU A 112 -18.60 7.92 12.59
CA LEU A 112 -18.33 7.24 13.86
C LEU A 112 -18.96 8.04 15.00
N VAL A 113 -19.75 7.38 15.85
CA VAL A 113 -20.43 7.98 17.01
C VAL A 113 -20.09 7.25 18.30
#